data_AF-B7P2H2-F1
#
_entry.id   AF-B7P2H2-F1
#
_cell.length_a   1.000
_cell.length_b   1.000
_cell.length_c   1.000
_cell.angle_alpha   90.00
_cell.angle_beta   90.00
_cell.angle_gamma   90.00
#
_symmetry.space_group_name_H-M   'P 1'
#
loop_
_entity.id
_entity.type
_entity.pdbx_description
1 polymer ?
#
loop_
_entity_poly.entity_id
_entity_poly.type
_entity_poly.pdbx_seq_one_letter_code
_entity_poly.pdbx_strand_id
1 'polypeptide(L)'
;MEWALSPSESSTQSGEEKFSACACPVCGKVLCNYFIMKRHMVLHDKDRTAYRCFFCKKAFKWKHGLMRHCRSAHSAHLRLA
;
A
#
# COMPACT_ATOMS: atom_id res chain seq x y z
N MET A 1 7.62 50.26 38.61
CA MET A 1 7.67 48.80 38.45
C MET A 1 6.26 48.38 38.83
N GLU A 2 5.33 48.13 37.93
CA GLU A 2 5.30 46.98 37.02
C GLU A 2 4.51 47.34 35.75
N TRP A 3 4.98 46.80 34.64
CA TRP A 3 4.51 47.00 33.29
C TRP A 3 3.44 45.95 33.03
N ALA A 4 2.28 46.41 32.57
CA ALA A 4 1.21 45.53 32.10
C ALA A 4 1.70 44.64 30.96
N LEU A 5 1.08 43.45 30.83
CA LEU A 5 0.57 42.84 29.59
C LEU A 5 0.28 41.34 29.85
N SER A 6 -1.00 41.01 30.01
CA SER A 6 -1.53 39.76 29.41
C SER A 6 -1.80 40.10 27.94
N PRO A 7 -1.57 39.22 26.94
CA PRO A 7 -2.25 37.92 26.87
C PRO A 7 -1.41 36.81 26.19
N SER A 8 -1.80 35.54 26.33
CA SER A 8 -1.54 34.52 25.28
C SER A 8 -2.26 33.22 25.58
N GLU A 9 -3.48 33.14 25.06
CA GLU A 9 -4.04 31.92 24.46
C GLU A 9 -2.95 31.04 23.84
N SER A 10 -2.65 29.92 24.50
CA SER A 10 -1.82 28.85 23.94
C SER A 10 -2.67 27.60 23.85
N SER A 11 -3.67 27.66 22.97
CA SER A 11 -4.22 26.43 22.38
C SER A 11 -3.31 26.06 21.21
N THR A 12 -2.13 25.55 21.52
CA THR A 12 -1.33 24.76 20.59
C THR A 12 -2.08 23.44 20.41
N GLN A 13 -3.07 23.41 19.52
CA GLN A 13 -3.54 22.15 18.98
C GLN A 13 -2.40 21.58 18.15
N SER A 14 -1.66 20.69 18.83
CA SER A 14 -0.58 19.86 18.33
C SER A 14 -0.92 19.37 16.92
N GLY A 15 -0.04 19.67 15.96
CA GLY A 15 -0.19 19.24 14.58
C GLY A 15 -0.01 17.72 14.46
N GLU A 16 -1.09 16.97 14.64
CA GLU A 16 -1.08 15.51 14.58
C GLU A 16 -2.24 14.95 13.78
N GLU A 17 -2.43 15.42 12.54
CA GLU A 17 -3.51 14.90 11.72
C GLU A 17 -3.17 14.88 10.25
N LYS A 18 -2.25 13.98 9.85
CA LYS A 18 -2.20 13.44 8.48
C LYS A 18 -1.28 12.25 8.18
N PHE A 19 -0.78 11.51 9.16
CA PHE A 19 -0.06 10.24 8.87
C PHE A 19 -0.95 8.99 8.95
N SER A 20 -2.15 9.11 9.52
CA SER A 20 -3.12 8.00 9.66
C SER A 20 -3.62 7.46 8.31
N ALA A 21 -3.56 8.26 7.25
CA ALA A 21 -4.03 7.85 5.92
C ALA A 21 -3.18 6.77 5.23
N CYS A 22 -1.95 6.53 5.73
CA CYS A 22 -1.04 5.54 5.15
C CYS A 22 -0.74 4.36 6.09
N ALA A 23 -1.39 4.31 7.25
CA ALA A 23 -1.30 3.19 8.18
C ALA A 23 -2.27 2.07 7.78
N CYS A 24 -1.81 0.83 7.89
CA CYS A 24 -2.67 -0.32 7.68
C CYS A 24 -3.59 -0.52 8.89
N PRO A 25 -4.93 -0.53 8.74
CA PRO A 25 -5.85 -0.75 9.85
C PRO A 25 -5.83 -2.20 10.38
N VAL A 26 -5.27 -3.15 9.62
CA VAL A 26 -5.25 -4.57 10.01
C VAL A 26 -4.00 -4.93 10.81
N CYS A 27 -2.83 -4.39 10.46
CA CYS A 27 -1.56 -4.71 11.11
C CYS A 27 -0.80 -3.50 11.64
N GLY A 28 -1.35 -2.29 11.55
CA GLY A 28 -0.74 -1.05 12.02
C GLY A 28 0.47 -0.57 11.20
N LYS A 29 0.86 -1.29 10.14
CA LYS A 29 2.06 -0.94 9.37
C LYS A 29 1.87 0.37 8.62
N VAL A 30 2.74 1.35 8.89
CA VAL A 30 2.77 2.64 8.19
C VAL A 30 3.53 2.50 6.89
N LEU A 31 2.90 2.90 5.79
CA LEU A 31 3.50 2.90 4.45
C LEU A 31 3.72 4.34 3.96
N CYS A 32 4.54 4.48 2.93
CA CYS A 32 4.98 5.79 2.43
C CYS A 32 3.88 6.59 1.73
N ASN A 33 2.79 5.97 1.28
CA ASN A 33 1.63 6.66 0.73
C ASN A 33 0.37 5.77 0.71
N TYR A 34 -0.78 6.39 0.44
CA TYR A 34 -2.09 5.74 0.37
C TYR A 34 -2.17 4.64 -0.70
N PHE A 35 -1.57 4.84 -1.89
CA PHE A 35 -1.61 3.84 -2.97
C PHE A 35 -0.91 2.54 -2.57
N ILE A 36 0.26 2.65 -1.93
CA ILE A 36 1.02 1.51 -1.45
C ILE A 36 0.27 0.84 -0.30
N MET A 37 -0.38 1.62 0.58
CA MET A 37 -1.27 1.09 1.62
C MET A 37 -2.42 0.29 1.01
N LYS A 38 -3.14 0.84 0.02
CA LYS A 38 -4.25 0.18 -0.66
C LYS A 38 -3.82 -1.13 -1.32
N ARG A 39 -2.64 -1.14 -1.96
CA ARG A 39 -2.03 -2.37 -2.48
C ARG A 39 -1.65 -3.34 -1.36
N HIS A 40 -1.17 -2.85 -0.24
CA HIS A 40 -0.82 -3.68 0.91
C HIS A 40 -2.04 -4.38 1.52
N MET A 41 -3.24 -3.79 1.53
CA MET A 41 -4.47 -4.45 2.03
C MET A 41 -4.74 -5.79 1.37
N VAL A 42 -4.30 -5.95 0.14
CA VAL A 42 -4.50 -7.19 -0.58
C VAL A 42 -3.65 -8.35 -0.02
N LEU A 43 -2.69 -8.07 0.86
CA LEU A 43 -1.99 -9.08 1.66
C LEU A 43 -2.88 -9.64 2.78
N HIS A 44 -3.81 -8.85 3.29
CA HIS A 44 -4.78 -9.27 4.29
C HIS A 44 -6.01 -9.95 3.69
N ASP A 45 -6.29 -9.70 2.42
CA ASP A 45 -7.30 -10.43 1.66
C ASP A 45 -6.83 -11.88 1.42
N LYS A 46 -7.33 -12.80 2.26
CA LYS A 46 -7.03 -14.25 2.22
C LYS A 46 -7.83 -14.98 1.14
N ASP A 47 -8.90 -14.37 0.62
CA ASP A 47 -9.80 -14.96 -0.38
C ASP A 47 -9.41 -14.57 -1.81
N ARG A 48 -8.51 -13.61 -1.99
CA ARG A 48 -8.14 -13.13 -3.31
C ARG A 48 -7.68 -14.25 -4.24
N THR A 49 -8.44 -14.40 -5.30
CA THR A 49 -8.13 -15.22 -6.47
C THR A 49 -6.73 -14.90 -6.99
N ALA A 50 -5.84 -15.88 -6.88
CA ALA A 50 -4.50 -15.77 -7.43
C ALA A 50 -4.54 -15.77 -8.95
N TYR A 51 -3.68 -14.96 -9.57
CA TYR A 51 -3.47 -14.97 -11.01
C TYR A 51 -2.68 -16.22 -11.38
N ARG A 52 -3.34 -17.21 -12.00
CA ARG A 52 -2.69 -18.46 -12.40
C ARG A 52 -2.11 -18.35 -13.80
N CYS A 53 -0.89 -18.82 -13.97
CA CYS A 53 -0.29 -19.00 -15.28
C CYS A 53 -1.06 -20.06 -16.06
N PHE A 54 -1.42 -19.79 -17.31
CA PHE A 54 -2.13 -20.78 -18.12
C PHE A 54 -1.26 -22.02 -18.39
N PHE A 55 0.04 -21.81 -18.65
CA PHE A 55 1.01 -22.82 -19.07
C PHE A 55 1.46 -23.75 -17.95
N CYS A 56 1.88 -23.20 -16.80
CA CYS A 56 2.39 -24.01 -15.68
C CYS A 56 1.49 -24.02 -14.44
N LYS A 57 0.30 -23.38 -14.50
CA LYS A 57 -0.67 -23.25 -13.40
C LYS A 57 -0.14 -22.58 -12.12
N LYS A 58 1.10 -22.07 -12.13
CA LYS A 58 1.70 -21.37 -11.00
C LYS A 58 0.88 -20.12 -10.65
N ALA A 59 0.59 -19.97 -9.37
CA ALA A 59 -0.26 -18.91 -8.84
C ALA A 59 0.58 -17.70 -8.40
N PHE A 60 0.13 -16.50 -8.77
CA PHE A 60 0.77 -15.25 -8.41
C PHE A 60 -0.23 -14.33 -7.73
N LYS A 61 0.23 -13.60 -6.71
CA LYS A 61 -0.59 -12.61 -6.01
C LYS A 61 -0.97 -11.43 -6.91
N TRP A 62 -0.19 -11.14 -7.95
CA TRP A 62 -0.34 -9.94 -8.79
C TRP A 62 -0.19 -10.23 -10.28
N LYS A 63 -0.97 -9.52 -11.11
CA LYS A 63 -0.90 -9.59 -12.58
C LYS A 63 0.50 -9.31 -13.14
N HIS A 64 1.20 -8.29 -12.61
CA HIS A 64 2.57 -7.97 -13.06
C HIS A 64 3.56 -9.10 -12.73
N GLY A 65 3.35 -9.83 -11.62
CA GLY A 65 4.14 -11.00 -11.26
C GLY A 65 3.94 -12.14 -12.25
N LEU A 66 2.69 -12.41 -12.63
CA LEU A 66 2.35 -13.37 -13.67
C LEU A 66 2.95 -12.98 -15.03
N MET A 67 2.83 -11.71 -15.43
CA MET A 67 3.35 -11.22 -16.71
C MET A 67 4.87 -11.33 -16.79
N ARG A 68 5.60 -10.94 -15.73
CA ARG A 68 7.05 -11.11 -15.65
C ARG A 68 7.44 -12.59 -15.73
N HIS A 69 6.74 -13.45 -14.99
CA HIS A 69 6.96 -14.89 -15.03
C HIS A 69 6.73 -15.46 -16.43
N CYS A 70 5.64 -15.07 -17.10
CA CYS A 70 5.37 -15.53 -18.45
C CYS A 70 6.48 -15.07 -19.41
N ARG A 71 6.94 -13.82 -19.27
CA ARG A 71 8.03 -13.28 -20.11
C ARG A 71 9.36 -13.98 -19.91
N SER A 72 9.68 -14.45 -18.69
CA SER A 72 10.96 -15.13 -18.42
C SER A 72 10.90 -16.64 -18.59
N ALA A 73 9.80 -17.29 -18.16
CA ALA A 73 9.65 -18.74 -18.11
C ALA A 73 8.84 -19.32 -19.28
N HIS A 74 8.06 -18.49 -19.96
CA HIS A 74 7.23 -18.86 -21.11
C HIS A 74 7.43 -17.87 -22.27
N SER A 75 8.66 -17.36 -22.43
CA SER A 75 9.03 -16.40 -23.49
C SER A 75 8.67 -16.88 -24.90
N ALA A 76 8.72 -18.19 -25.13
CA ALA A 76 8.36 -18.83 -26.40
C ALA A 76 6.84 -18.82 -26.69
N HIS A 77 5.98 -18.74 -25.68
CA HIS A 77 4.53 -18.86 -25.83
C HIS A 77 3.78 -17.51 -25.84
N LEU A 78 4.48 -16.39 -25.64
CA LEU A 78 3.91 -15.04 -25.61
C LEU A 78 3.81 -14.35 -26.99
N ARG A 79 4.14 -15.05 -28.08
CA ARG A 79 4.07 -14.53 -29.47
C ARG A 79 2.74 -14.79 -30.19
N LEU A 80 1.73 -15.30 -29.49
CA LEU A 80 0.38 -15.47 -30.04
C LEU A 80 -0.54 -14.47 -29.35
N ALA A 81 -0.51 -13.24 -29.86
CA ALA A 81 -1.56 -12.25 -29.73
C ALA A 81 -2.01 -11.90 -31.15
#